data_AF-A0A2U9IRU6-F1
#
_entry.id   AF-A0A2U9IRU6-F1
#
_cell.length_a   1.000
_cell.length_b   1.000
_cell.length_c   1.000
_cell.angle_alpha   90.00
_cell.angle_beta   90.00
_cell.angle_gamma   90.00
#
_symmetry.space_group_name_H-M   'P 1'
#
loop_
_entity.id
_entity.type
_entity.pdbx_description
1 polymer ?
#
loop_
_entity_poly.entity_id
_entity_poly.type
_entity_poly.pdbx_seq_one_letter_code
_entity_poly.pdbx_strand_id
1 'polypeptide(L)'
;MKKLARELSSLYQGGKVLLVVPGYDVSFLNYLEQELDSAFIVRDRQLTEGKTGIVRFPIAPQLWKHGNLIIVSNFATPKLLRKVDLAVIKKSEDLMREGYLSPFRILSYKVNSPQYKFSRSRLDFILSLGEASVVPANKEEAKFLRSKGIAVINNIFEAERTSTLVISRRMNLLNYLQLRSTILHGGRIIDLSNNREMEDWSIVSLGELGYYPFVSEEIPDGNIVDNKSIIPEIIEDRVIKPREKAQVVRMKKGQLSFNGVKIGEYRVRGGYLSLSLGCGRETFGAIPVISKFISPMSTGRCSVYFSCIKELGDPTSCREMAMEAYVLTLNYINSIANTNFTKVASLALRGISMKSIENGVALKLKVADEVIGVSLKRVEDKFLVMCDSCEKFKDTSIRIRSIQENYQRLVKVLRDLLLKEMITFKHSPSSQSRLEKP
;
A
#
# COMPACT_ATOMS: atom_id res chain seq x y z
N MET A 1 -7.40 8.72 -16.68
CA MET A 1 -6.18 9.05 -15.90
C MET A 1 -6.20 10.42 -15.21
N LYS A 2 -6.53 11.54 -15.88
CA LYS A 2 -6.56 12.88 -15.21
C LYS A 2 -7.42 12.95 -13.95
N LYS A 3 -8.67 12.45 -14.01
CA LYS A 3 -9.58 12.39 -12.85
C LYS A 3 -8.97 11.59 -11.69
N LEU A 4 -8.37 10.44 -11.97
CA LEU A 4 -7.68 9.62 -10.97
C LEU A 4 -6.49 10.35 -10.34
N ALA A 5 -5.69 11.08 -11.13
CA ALA A 5 -4.58 11.87 -10.59
C ALA A 5 -5.08 12.94 -9.60
N ARG A 6 -6.17 13.64 -9.92
CA ARG A 6 -6.83 14.61 -9.02
C ARG A 6 -7.37 13.97 -7.74
N GLU A 7 -8.00 12.81 -7.86
CA GLU A 7 -8.49 12.07 -6.68
C GLU A 7 -7.32 11.71 -5.76
N LEU A 8 -6.22 11.20 -6.32
CA LEU A 8 -5.06 10.77 -5.54
C LEU A 8 -4.24 11.95 -4.99
N SER A 9 -4.14 13.07 -5.71
CA SER A 9 -3.47 14.28 -5.22
C SER A 9 -4.20 14.86 -4.01
N SER A 10 -5.54 14.82 -3.98
CA SER A 10 -6.35 15.32 -2.85
C SER A 10 -6.12 14.55 -1.53
N LEU A 11 -5.56 13.34 -1.61
CA LEU A 11 -5.21 12.52 -0.44
C LEU A 11 -3.82 12.85 0.11
N TYR A 12 -2.99 13.58 -0.64
CA TYR A 12 -1.64 13.94 -0.22
C TYR A 12 -1.68 15.08 0.81
N GLN A 13 -1.09 14.83 1.99
CA GLN A 13 -1.03 15.81 3.08
C GLN A 13 0.41 16.11 3.52
N GLY A 14 1.40 15.78 2.68
CA GLY A 14 2.83 15.81 3.04
C GLY A 14 3.37 14.42 3.40
N GLY A 15 4.69 14.34 3.62
CA GLY A 15 5.38 13.09 3.95
C GLY A 15 5.59 12.17 2.74
N LYS A 16 5.80 10.89 3.03
CA LYS A 16 6.04 9.82 2.03
C LYS A 16 4.75 9.07 1.75
N VAL A 17 4.29 9.09 0.50
CA VAL A 17 3.07 8.40 0.06
C VAL A 17 3.41 7.39 -1.03
N LEU A 18 2.85 6.18 -0.93
CA LEU A 18 2.85 5.18 -2.00
C LEU A 18 1.50 5.22 -2.72
N LEU A 19 1.53 5.44 -4.03
CA LEU A 19 0.40 5.31 -4.94
C LEU A 19 0.64 4.06 -5.79
N VAL A 20 -0.13 2.99 -5.55
CA VAL A 20 -0.14 1.83 -6.43
C VAL A 20 -1.23 2.04 -7.47
N VAL A 21 -0.84 2.24 -8.72
CA VAL A 21 -1.72 2.55 -9.85
C VAL A 21 -1.28 1.71 -11.06
N PRO A 22 -1.71 0.45 -11.18
CA PRO A 22 -1.35 -0.40 -12.31
C PRO A 22 -1.71 0.24 -13.65
N GLY A 23 -0.76 0.22 -14.59
CA GLY A 23 -0.97 0.75 -15.94
C GLY A 23 -0.87 2.28 -16.03
N TYR A 24 -0.31 2.93 -15.02
CA TYR A 24 0.04 4.35 -15.10
C TYR A 24 1.04 4.60 -16.25
N ASP A 25 0.91 5.75 -16.88
CA ASP A 25 1.80 6.22 -17.94
C ASP A 25 2.42 7.56 -17.58
N VAL A 26 3.24 8.10 -18.49
CA VAL A 26 3.86 9.43 -18.31
C VAL A 26 2.80 10.52 -18.16
N SER A 27 1.67 10.40 -18.87
CA SER A 27 0.54 11.32 -18.76
C SER A 27 0.01 11.41 -17.34
N PHE A 28 -0.19 10.26 -16.67
CA PHE A 28 -0.62 10.22 -15.28
C PHE A 28 0.35 10.95 -14.33
N LEU A 29 1.66 10.78 -14.51
CA LEU A 29 2.67 11.47 -13.71
C LEU A 29 2.61 12.99 -13.93
N ASN A 30 2.47 13.43 -15.18
CA ASN A 30 2.32 14.85 -15.51
C ASN A 30 1.05 15.45 -14.89
N TYR A 31 -0.06 14.71 -14.87
CA TYR A 31 -1.28 15.16 -14.19
C TYR A 31 -1.09 15.26 -12.68
N LEU A 32 -0.36 14.33 -12.05
CA LEU A 32 -0.04 14.45 -10.62
C LEU A 32 0.81 15.68 -10.31
N GLU A 33 1.81 15.97 -11.16
CA GLU A 33 2.65 17.17 -11.03
C GLU A 33 1.82 18.46 -11.16
N GLN A 34 0.85 18.49 -12.08
CA GLN A 34 -0.04 19.65 -12.28
C GLN A 34 -1.04 19.87 -11.13
N GLU A 35 -1.50 18.80 -10.48
CA GLU A 35 -2.52 18.89 -9.42
C GLU A 35 -1.91 19.10 -8.02
N LEU A 36 -0.57 19.14 -7.90
CA LEU A 36 0.13 19.37 -6.64
C LEU A 36 1.08 20.56 -6.74
N ASP A 37 0.74 21.65 -6.07
CA ASP A 37 1.59 22.84 -5.99
C ASP A 37 3.00 22.47 -5.49
N SER A 38 4.04 22.95 -6.18
CA SER A 38 5.44 22.69 -5.85
C SER A 38 5.88 21.21 -5.93
N ALA A 39 5.11 20.34 -6.58
CA ALA A 39 5.56 19.01 -6.95
C ALA A 39 6.43 19.04 -8.22
N PHE A 40 7.31 18.05 -8.35
CA PHE A 40 8.06 17.84 -9.58
C PHE A 40 8.34 16.35 -9.82
N ILE A 41 8.34 15.94 -11.08
CA ILE A 41 8.78 14.59 -11.45
C ILE A 41 10.30 14.52 -11.32
N VAL A 42 10.78 13.61 -10.48
CA VAL A 42 12.21 13.40 -10.27
C VAL A 42 12.77 12.65 -11.48
N ARG A 43 13.43 13.39 -12.37
CA ARG A 43 14.11 12.85 -13.56
C ARG A 43 15.59 12.54 -13.27
N ASP A 44 16.24 13.35 -12.43
CA ASP A 44 17.64 13.22 -12.01
C ASP A 44 17.79 12.99 -10.50
N ARG A 45 18.99 12.59 -10.04
CA ARG A 45 19.27 12.32 -8.62
C ARG A 45 19.28 13.56 -7.71
N GLN A 46 18.95 14.74 -8.23
CA GLN A 46 18.94 16.00 -7.48
C GLN A 46 17.51 16.37 -7.06
N LEU A 47 17.32 16.54 -5.76
CA LEU A 47 16.08 17.01 -5.17
C LEU A 47 16.29 18.44 -4.67
N THR A 48 15.34 19.32 -4.94
CA THR A 48 15.33 20.67 -4.35
C THR A 48 14.67 20.59 -2.97
N GLU A 49 15.34 21.13 -1.95
CA GLU A 49 14.77 21.19 -0.59
C GLU A 49 13.41 21.89 -0.59
N GLY A 50 12.45 21.35 0.16
CA GLY A 50 11.11 21.91 0.33
C GLY A 50 10.08 21.57 -0.76
N LYS A 51 10.49 20.98 -1.90
CA LYS A 51 9.55 20.57 -2.97
C LYS A 51 9.12 19.11 -2.85
N THR A 52 7.93 18.77 -3.36
CA THR A 52 7.44 17.38 -3.34
C THR A 52 7.99 16.61 -4.54
N GLY A 53 8.79 15.57 -4.31
CA GLY A 53 9.29 14.73 -5.41
C GLY A 53 8.30 13.63 -5.80
N ILE A 54 8.02 13.47 -7.09
CA ILE A 54 7.28 12.33 -7.65
C ILE A 54 8.29 11.36 -8.28
N VAL A 55 8.35 10.13 -7.75
CA VAL A 55 9.30 9.09 -8.19
C VAL A 55 8.57 7.83 -8.61
N ARG A 56 9.15 7.11 -9.59
CA ARG A 56 8.72 5.76 -9.95
C ARG A 56 9.47 4.72 -9.12
N PHE A 57 8.84 3.58 -8.86
CA PHE A 57 9.55 2.41 -8.33
C PHE A 57 10.28 1.66 -9.47
N PRO A 58 11.52 1.16 -9.27
CA PRO A 58 12.33 1.15 -8.04
C PRO A 58 12.95 2.50 -7.68
N ILE A 59 13.03 2.79 -6.38
CA ILE A 59 13.49 4.09 -5.85
C ILE A 59 14.98 4.02 -5.49
N ALA A 60 15.76 4.97 -5.98
CA ALA A 60 17.17 5.10 -5.63
C ALA A 60 17.35 5.41 -4.12
N PRO A 61 18.32 4.78 -3.42
CA PRO A 61 18.50 4.90 -1.97
C PRO A 61 18.52 6.33 -1.41
N GLN A 62 19.15 7.26 -2.13
CA GLN A 62 19.28 8.67 -1.74
C GLN A 62 17.94 9.41 -1.66
N LEU A 63 16.94 9.02 -2.47
CA LEU A 63 15.64 9.69 -2.53
C LEU A 63 14.80 9.40 -1.27
N TRP A 64 15.09 8.30 -0.56
CA TRP A 64 14.41 7.96 0.70
C TRP A 64 14.68 8.94 1.84
N LYS A 65 15.76 9.73 1.75
CA LYS A 65 16.08 10.77 2.75
C LYS A 65 15.15 11.97 2.67
N HIS A 66 14.44 12.14 1.55
CA HIS A 66 13.56 13.28 1.36
C HIS A 66 12.33 13.20 2.28
N GLY A 67 11.92 14.35 2.83
CA GLY A 67 10.74 14.44 3.70
C GLY A 67 9.44 14.16 2.94
N ASN A 68 9.25 14.87 1.83
CA ASN A 68 8.05 14.83 1.00
C ASN A 68 8.29 14.05 -0.29
N LEU A 69 7.66 12.88 -0.45
CA LEU A 69 7.88 12.00 -1.59
C LEU A 69 6.59 11.28 -1.99
N ILE A 70 6.25 11.30 -3.26
CA ILE A 70 5.17 10.50 -3.86
C ILE A 70 5.81 9.41 -4.70
N ILE A 71 5.55 8.17 -4.32
CA ILE A 71 6.06 6.98 -4.99
C ILE A 71 4.93 6.41 -5.83
N VAL A 72 5.08 6.38 -7.14
CA VAL A 72 4.13 5.74 -8.06
C VAL A 72 4.67 4.38 -8.50
N SER A 73 3.84 3.35 -8.39
CA SER A 73 4.22 1.97 -8.71
C SER A 73 3.03 1.18 -9.27
N ASN A 74 3.32 0.10 -10.01
CA ASN A 74 2.29 -0.86 -10.44
C ASN A 74 1.93 -1.86 -9.33
N PHE A 75 2.76 -1.98 -8.30
CA PHE A 75 2.57 -2.91 -7.18
C PHE A 75 3.19 -2.35 -5.89
N ALA A 76 2.69 -2.78 -4.74
CA ALA A 76 3.36 -2.56 -3.45
C ALA A 76 4.36 -3.68 -3.12
N THR A 77 5.16 -3.47 -2.08
CA THR A 77 5.99 -4.53 -1.49
C THR A 77 5.97 -4.39 0.03
N PRO A 78 6.24 -5.48 0.79
CA PRO A 78 6.30 -5.38 2.25
C PRO A 78 7.30 -4.32 2.74
N LYS A 79 8.39 -4.12 2.00
CA LYS A 79 9.42 -3.13 2.32
C LYS A 79 8.96 -1.70 2.03
N LEU A 80 8.23 -1.48 0.93
CA LEU A 80 7.67 -0.17 0.59
C LEU A 80 6.62 0.25 1.62
N LEU A 81 5.67 -0.62 1.94
CA LEU A 81 4.60 -0.35 2.90
C LEU A 81 5.16 0.10 4.26
N ARG A 82 6.23 -0.54 4.74
CA ARG A 82 6.87 -0.17 6.02
C ARG A 82 7.60 1.17 6.04
N LYS A 83 7.81 1.81 4.88
CA LYS A 83 8.62 3.03 4.73
C LYS A 83 7.81 4.28 4.37
N VAL A 84 6.52 4.14 4.17
CA VAL A 84 5.62 5.24 3.78
C VAL A 84 4.67 5.58 4.92
N ASP A 85 4.24 6.83 4.94
CA ASP A 85 3.27 7.36 5.91
C ASP A 85 1.84 7.00 5.48
N LEU A 86 1.60 6.93 4.17
CA LEU A 86 0.32 6.54 3.57
C LEU A 86 0.54 5.65 2.34
N ALA A 87 -0.23 4.57 2.24
CA ALA A 87 -0.31 3.74 1.04
C ALA A 87 -1.73 3.76 0.46
N VAL A 88 -1.88 4.26 -0.76
CA VAL A 88 -3.14 4.26 -1.51
C VAL A 88 -2.99 3.26 -2.65
N ILE A 89 -3.83 2.22 -2.65
CA ILE A 89 -3.76 1.12 -3.61
C ILE A 89 -5.02 1.11 -4.45
N LYS A 90 -4.87 1.37 -5.74
CA LYS A 90 -5.93 1.30 -6.75
C LYS A 90 -5.70 0.03 -7.57
N LYS A 91 -6.36 -1.07 -7.19
CA LYS A 91 -6.16 -2.37 -7.82
C LYS A 91 -6.55 -2.32 -9.30
N SER A 92 -5.87 -3.07 -10.17
CA SER A 92 -6.17 -3.06 -11.61
C SER A 92 -7.60 -3.49 -11.91
N GLU A 93 -8.14 -4.43 -11.12
CA GLU A 93 -9.53 -4.86 -11.21
C GLU A 93 -10.52 -3.72 -10.95
N ASP A 94 -10.28 -2.91 -9.91
CA ASP A 94 -11.12 -1.77 -9.55
C ASP A 94 -11.03 -0.67 -10.60
N LEU A 95 -9.82 -0.41 -11.10
CA LEU A 95 -9.60 0.56 -12.17
C LEU A 95 -10.30 0.17 -13.49
N MET A 96 -10.39 -1.12 -13.81
CA MET A 96 -11.20 -1.60 -14.94
C MET A 96 -12.68 -1.37 -14.69
N ARG A 97 -13.17 -1.68 -13.49
CA ARG A 97 -14.58 -1.49 -13.12
C ARG A 97 -14.98 -0.01 -13.14
N GLU A 98 -14.08 0.88 -12.75
CA GLU A 98 -14.25 2.34 -12.77
C GLU A 98 -14.06 2.95 -14.18
N GLY A 99 -13.66 2.15 -15.19
CA GLY A 99 -13.46 2.60 -16.56
C GLY A 99 -12.15 3.36 -16.81
N TYR A 100 -11.19 3.30 -15.88
CA TYR A 100 -9.85 3.88 -16.06
C TYR A 100 -8.93 2.99 -16.90
N LEU A 101 -9.16 1.67 -16.89
CA LEU A 101 -8.44 0.67 -17.67
C LEU A 101 -9.41 -0.12 -18.55
N SER A 102 -8.90 -0.70 -19.64
CA SER A 102 -9.70 -1.50 -20.56
C SER A 102 -9.48 -3.00 -20.33
N PRO A 103 -10.48 -3.86 -20.57
CA PRO A 103 -10.27 -5.30 -20.70
C PRO A 103 -9.16 -5.60 -21.72
N PHE A 104 -8.36 -6.62 -21.46
CA PHE A 104 -7.25 -7.04 -22.32
C PHE A 104 -7.32 -8.54 -22.59
N ARG A 105 -6.53 -9.04 -23.54
CA ARG A 105 -6.57 -10.45 -23.96
C ARG A 105 -5.31 -11.20 -23.54
N ILE A 106 -5.45 -12.46 -23.15
CA ILE A 106 -4.34 -13.38 -22.92
C ILE A 106 -4.47 -14.56 -23.87
N LEU A 107 -3.37 -14.85 -24.56
CA LEU A 107 -3.18 -16.02 -25.41
C LEU A 107 -2.07 -16.85 -24.80
N SER A 108 -2.41 -17.99 -24.21
CA SER A 108 -1.43 -18.91 -23.63
C SER A 108 -1.12 -20.03 -24.60
N TYR A 109 0.16 -20.25 -24.85
CA TYR A 109 0.66 -21.29 -25.73
C TYR A 109 1.44 -22.34 -24.95
N LYS A 110 1.30 -23.59 -25.37
CA LYS A 110 2.21 -24.67 -25.02
C LYS A 110 3.42 -24.58 -25.92
N VAL A 111 4.61 -24.57 -25.33
CA VAL A 111 5.85 -24.75 -26.07
C VAL A 111 6.49 -26.03 -25.54
N ASN A 112 6.63 -27.05 -26.40
CA ASN A 112 7.27 -28.32 -26.06
C ASN A 112 8.81 -28.18 -25.99
N SER A 113 9.30 -27.19 -25.23
CA SER A 113 10.73 -26.90 -25.05
C SER A 113 11.03 -26.42 -23.64
N PRO A 114 12.21 -26.75 -23.07
CA PRO A 114 12.63 -26.17 -21.80
C PRO A 114 12.66 -24.64 -21.83
N GLN A 115 12.28 -24.01 -20.72
CA GLN A 115 12.04 -22.58 -20.58
C GLN A 115 13.20 -21.67 -21.01
N TYR A 116 14.44 -22.14 -20.96
CA TYR A 116 15.65 -21.36 -21.30
C TYR A 116 16.32 -21.80 -22.60
N LYS A 117 15.69 -22.69 -23.36
CA LYS A 117 16.09 -23.01 -24.73
C LYS A 117 15.20 -22.22 -25.68
N PHE A 118 15.75 -21.79 -26.82
CA PHE A 118 14.97 -21.16 -27.89
C PHE A 118 15.02 -22.00 -29.16
N SER A 119 13.90 -22.05 -29.88
CA SER A 119 13.75 -22.76 -31.15
C SER A 119 13.48 -21.77 -32.28
N ARG A 120 13.90 -22.11 -33.50
CA ARG A 120 13.59 -21.28 -34.68
C ARG A 120 12.10 -21.08 -34.87
N SER A 121 11.30 -22.13 -34.70
CA SER A 121 9.85 -22.06 -34.81
C SER A 121 9.21 -21.07 -33.82
N ARG A 122 9.75 -20.94 -32.59
CA ARG A 122 9.30 -19.91 -31.66
C ARG A 122 9.66 -18.51 -32.16
N LEU A 123 10.88 -18.33 -32.67
CA LEU A 123 11.31 -17.06 -33.25
C LEU A 123 10.44 -16.67 -34.45
N ASP A 124 10.19 -17.61 -35.37
CA ASP A 124 9.36 -17.41 -36.55
C ASP A 124 7.92 -17.04 -36.15
N PHE A 125 7.37 -17.71 -35.13
CA PHE A 125 6.10 -17.34 -34.53
C PHE A 125 6.14 -15.89 -34.01
N ILE A 126 7.13 -15.54 -33.20
CA ILE A 126 7.27 -14.17 -32.65
C ILE A 126 7.37 -13.14 -33.78
N LEU A 127 8.16 -13.41 -34.81
CA LEU A 127 8.33 -12.53 -35.96
C LEU A 127 7.03 -12.36 -36.76
N SER A 128 6.19 -13.40 -36.82
CA SER A 128 4.90 -13.32 -37.51
C SER A 128 3.85 -12.45 -36.80
N LEU A 129 4.08 -12.08 -35.53
CA LEU A 129 3.16 -11.23 -34.76
C LEU A 129 3.25 -9.74 -35.12
N GLY A 130 4.27 -9.33 -35.87
CA GLY A 130 4.51 -7.93 -36.23
C GLY A 130 5.06 -7.10 -35.06
N GLU A 131 4.44 -5.95 -34.78
CA GLU A 131 4.83 -5.07 -33.69
C GLU A 131 4.52 -5.70 -32.32
N ALA A 132 5.55 -6.31 -31.73
CA ALA A 132 5.49 -6.91 -30.40
C ALA A 132 6.69 -6.49 -29.55
N SER A 133 6.43 -6.27 -28.26
CA SER A 133 7.48 -6.18 -27.25
C SER A 133 7.68 -7.54 -26.62
N VAL A 134 8.91 -8.03 -26.58
CA VAL A 134 9.20 -9.42 -26.19
C VAL A 134 10.07 -9.45 -24.95
N VAL A 135 9.62 -10.22 -23.95
CA VAL A 135 10.46 -10.74 -22.88
C VAL A 135 11.09 -12.03 -23.39
N PRO A 136 12.40 -12.02 -23.69
CA PRO A 136 13.06 -13.16 -24.28
C PRO A 136 13.25 -14.26 -23.23
N ALA A 137 13.39 -15.51 -23.68
CA ALA A 137 13.66 -16.63 -22.79
C ALA A 137 15.07 -16.56 -22.20
N ASN A 138 16.03 -16.06 -22.97
CA ASN A 138 17.45 -15.92 -22.60
C ASN A 138 18.14 -14.82 -23.43
N LYS A 139 19.42 -14.58 -23.17
CA LYS A 139 20.22 -13.55 -23.84
C LYS A 139 20.44 -13.78 -25.35
N GLU A 140 20.50 -15.03 -25.80
CA GLU A 140 20.72 -15.35 -27.22
C GLU A 140 19.46 -15.07 -28.06
N GLU A 141 18.28 -15.46 -27.56
CA GLU A 141 17.00 -15.08 -28.19
C GLU A 141 16.84 -13.55 -28.22
N ALA A 142 17.22 -12.86 -27.14
CA ALA A 142 17.23 -11.40 -27.09
C ALA A 142 18.07 -10.80 -28.22
N LYS A 143 19.29 -11.32 -28.44
CA LYS A 143 20.21 -10.87 -29.47
C LYS A 143 19.65 -11.10 -30.88
N PHE A 144 19.05 -12.27 -31.12
CA PHE A 144 18.44 -12.60 -32.41
C PHE A 144 17.23 -11.70 -32.71
N LEU A 145 16.29 -11.57 -31.77
CA LEU A 145 15.09 -10.74 -31.97
C LEU A 145 15.44 -9.28 -32.23
N ARG A 146 16.44 -8.73 -31.52
CA ARG A 146 16.95 -7.37 -31.79
C ARG A 146 17.54 -7.22 -33.19
N SER A 147 18.29 -8.21 -33.69
CA SER A 147 18.84 -8.14 -35.06
C SER A 147 17.77 -8.19 -36.15
N LYS A 148 16.54 -8.59 -35.79
CA LYS A 148 15.36 -8.56 -36.64
C LYS A 148 14.45 -7.34 -36.41
N GLY A 149 14.89 -6.37 -35.59
CA GLY A 149 14.13 -5.15 -35.31
C GLY A 149 12.98 -5.32 -34.31
N ILE A 150 12.90 -6.46 -33.61
CA ILE A 150 11.88 -6.68 -32.57
C ILE A 150 12.27 -5.95 -31.29
N ALA A 151 11.30 -5.27 -30.66
CA ALA A 151 11.50 -4.59 -29.40
C ALA A 151 11.69 -5.60 -28.26
N VAL A 152 12.91 -5.69 -27.73
CA VAL A 152 13.23 -6.63 -26.63
C VAL A 152 13.27 -5.89 -25.30
N ILE A 153 12.52 -6.40 -24.32
CA ILE A 153 12.48 -5.87 -22.96
C ILE A 153 13.67 -6.42 -22.19
N ASN A 154 14.69 -5.58 -22.02
CA ASN A 154 15.92 -5.93 -21.31
C ASN A 154 15.79 -5.74 -19.80
N ASN A 155 15.13 -4.66 -19.40
CA ASN A 155 14.79 -4.36 -18.02
C ASN A 155 13.27 -4.29 -17.91
N ILE A 156 12.69 -5.19 -17.11
CA ILE A 156 11.25 -5.29 -16.90
C ILE A 156 10.68 -3.99 -16.31
N PHE A 157 11.45 -3.27 -15.49
CA PHE A 157 11.00 -2.02 -14.85
C PHE A 157 11.04 -0.80 -15.77
N GLU A 158 11.70 -0.93 -16.92
CA GLU A 158 11.74 0.10 -17.97
C GLU A 158 10.80 -0.24 -19.13
N ALA A 159 10.02 -1.32 -19.02
CA ALA A 159 9.07 -1.71 -20.05
C ALA A 159 8.00 -0.62 -20.22
N GLU A 160 7.86 -0.14 -21.46
CA GLU A 160 6.87 0.86 -21.83
C GLU A 160 5.57 0.22 -22.31
N ARG A 161 4.53 1.03 -22.42
CA ARG A 161 3.21 0.62 -22.93
C ARG A 161 3.34 -0.03 -24.31
N THR A 162 2.66 -1.15 -24.51
CA THR A 162 2.65 -1.87 -25.78
C THR A 162 1.26 -2.43 -26.09
N SER A 163 0.98 -2.67 -27.37
CA SER A 163 -0.26 -3.34 -27.80
C SER A 163 -0.15 -4.86 -27.66
N THR A 164 1.05 -5.42 -27.87
CA THR A 164 1.32 -6.85 -27.86
C THR A 164 2.59 -7.12 -27.05
N LEU A 165 2.43 -7.81 -25.93
CA LEU A 165 3.52 -8.28 -25.08
C LEU A 165 3.68 -9.79 -25.25
N VAL A 166 4.87 -10.25 -25.63
CA VAL A 166 5.20 -11.69 -25.67
C VAL A 166 6.08 -12.04 -24.48
N ILE A 167 5.71 -13.08 -23.73
CA ILE A 167 6.47 -13.58 -22.59
C ILE A 167 6.99 -14.98 -22.93
N SER A 168 8.30 -15.11 -23.12
CA SER A 168 8.93 -16.37 -23.54
C SER A 168 9.56 -17.17 -22.40
N ARG A 169 9.43 -16.72 -21.15
CA ARG A 169 9.92 -17.40 -19.94
C ARG A 169 8.97 -17.20 -18.77
N ARG A 170 8.91 -18.20 -17.88
CA ARG A 170 8.23 -18.08 -16.59
C ARG A 170 8.89 -16.95 -15.81
N MET A 171 8.07 -16.14 -15.17
CA MET A 171 8.51 -14.98 -14.42
C MET A 171 8.12 -15.13 -12.97
N ASN A 172 8.79 -14.38 -12.09
CA ASN A 172 8.20 -14.15 -10.78
C ASN A 172 6.97 -13.23 -10.90
N LEU A 173 6.08 -13.29 -9.89
CA LEU A 173 4.80 -12.61 -9.95
C LEU A 173 4.92 -11.07 -10.05
N LEU A 174 5.88 -10.44 -9.38
CA LEU A 174 5.99 -8.97 -9.44
C LEU A 174 6.52 -8.49 -10.80
N ASN A 175 7.46 -9.24 -11.39
CA ASN A 175 7.91 -9.02 -12.76
C ASN A 175 6.75 -9.18 -13.74
N TYR A 176 5.94 -10.21 -13.54
CA TYR A 176 4.72 -10.41 -14.30
C TYR A 176 3.75 -9.23 -14.18
N LEU A 177 3.46 -8.77 -12.96
CA LEU A 177 2.58 -7.61 -12.74
C LEU A 177 3.12 -6.31 -13.35
N GLN A 178 4.44 -6.09 -13.28
CA GLN A 178 5.09 -4.96 -13.93
C GLN A 178 4.90 -5.00 -15.45
N LEU A 179 5.12 -6.15 -16.08
CA LEU A 179 4.94 -6.29 -17.52
C LEU A 179 3.49 -6.26 -17.94
N ARG A 180 2.62 -6.93 -17.19
CA ARG A 180 1.16 -6.89 -17.36
C ARG A 180 0.66 -5.45 -17.41
N SER A 181 1.24 -4.56 -16.62
CA SER A 181 0.86 -3.13 -16.60
C SER A 181 0.98 -2.44 -17.96
N THR A 182 1.88 -2.90 -18.84
CA THR A 182 2.12 -2.27 -20.15
C THR A 182 0.99 -2.47 -21.15
N ILE A 183 0.12 -3.45 -20.92
CA ILE A 183 -0.99 -3.82 -21.81
C ILE A 183 -2.38 -3.51 -21.22
N LEU A 184 -2.47 -2.93 -20.01
CA LEU A 184 -3.75 -2.68 -19.32
C LEU A 184 -4.68 -1.66 -20.01
N HIS A 185 -4.22 -1.06 -21.11
CA HIS A 185 -5.01 -0.18 -21.97
C HIS A 185 -5.55 -0.90 -23.21
N GLY A 186 -6.00 -2.14 -23.06
CA GLY A 186 -6.64 -2.92 -24.13
C GLY A 186 -5.70 -3.70 -25.03
N GLY A 187 -4.47 -3.98 -24.58
CA GLY A 187 -3.50 -4.78 -25.32
C GLY A 187 -3.73 -6.29 -25.21
N ARG A 188 -2.71 -7.06 -25.57
CA ARG A 188 -2.70 -8.52 -25.43
C ARG A 188 -1.38 -9.05 -24.88
N ILE A 189 -1.47 -10.06 -24.02
CA ILE A 189 -0.34 -10.88 -23.57
C ILE A 189 -0.34 -12.18 -24.38
N ILE A 190 0.81 -12.52 -24.96
CA ILE A 190 1.09 -13.81 -25.56
C ILE A 190 2.08 -14.52 -24.65
N ASP A 191 1.60 -15.50 -23.90
CA ASP A 191 2.39 -16.24 -22.92
C ASP A 191 2.82 -17.59 -23.50
N LEU A 192 4.12 -17.73 -23.74
CA LEU A 192 4.75 -18.94 -24.28
C LEU A 192 5.36 -19.81 -23.16
N SER A 193 5.08 -19.52 -21.89
CA SER A 193 5.89 -19.99 -20.77
C SER A 193 5.12 -20.31 -19.49
N ASN A 194 3.79 -20.49 -19.61
CA ASN A 194 2.91 -21.00 -18.56
C ASN A 194 2.85 -20.11 -17.30
N ASN A 195 2.75 -18.80 -17.48
CA ASN A 195 2.40 -17.82 -16.44
C ASN A 195 0.88 -17.66 -16.26
N ARG A 196 0.03 -18.38 -17.01
CA ARG A 196 -1.44 -18.26 -16.97
C ARG A 196 -2.07 -18.27 -15.57
N GLU A 197 -1.49 -19.04 -14.64
CA GLU A 197 -1.98 -19.14 -13.26
C GLU A 197 -1.84 -17.81 -12.50
N MET A 198 -0.96 -16.91 -12.95
CA MET A 198 -0.75 -15.60 -12.32
C MET A 198 -1.86 -14.59 -12.62
N GLU A 199 -2.83 -14.92 -13.48
CA GLU A 199 -3.96 -14.07 -13.86
C GLU A 199 -5.26 -14.44 -13.14
N ASP A 200 -5.15 -15.18 -12.04
CA ASP A 200 -6.21 -15.17 -11.04
C ASP A 200 -6.26 -13.79 -10.36
N TRP A 201 -7.45 -13.18 -10.32
CA TRP A 201 -7.63 -11.83 -9.77
C TRP A 201 -7.20 -11.70 -8.32
N SER A 202 -7.29 -12.77 -7.52
CA SER A 202 -6.87 -12.77 -6.13
C SER A 202 -5.35 -12.77 -6.03
N ILE A 203 -4.66 -13.48 -6.92
CA ILE A 203 -3.18 -13.47 -7.02
C ILE A 203 -2.69 -12.09 -7.47
N VAL A 204 -3.31 -11.51 -8.50
CA VAL A 204 -3.01 -10.16 -8.98
C VAL A 204 -3.19 -9.14 -7.86
N SER A 205 -4.34 -9.17 -7.19
CA SER A 205 -4.67 -8.25 -6.10
C SER A 205 -3.70 -8.38 -4.93
N LEU A 206 -3.31 -9.61 -4.54
CA LEU A 206 -2.29 -9.82 -3.51
C LEU A 206 -0.93 -9.22 -3.88
N GLY A 207 -0.53 -9.30 -5.15
CA GLY A 207 0.68 -8.64 -5.65
C GLY A 207 0.60 -7.12 -5.58
N GLU A 208 -0.51 -6.54 -6.02
CA GLU A 208 -0.75 -5.10 -5.96
C GLU A 208 -0.80 -4.58 -4.50
N LEU A 209 -1.36 -5.38 -3.58
CA LEU A 209 -1.42 -5.12 -2.14
C LEU A 209 -0.08 -5.31 -1.42
N GLY A 210 0.95 -5.85 -2.09
CA GLY A 210 2.30 -5.99 -1.53
C GLY A 210 2.50 -7.21 -0.66
N TYR A 211 1.80 -8.31 -0.95
CA TYR A 211 2.01 -9.61 -0.29
C TYR A 211 3.38 -10.20 -0.63
N TYR A 212 3.83 -10.05 -1.88
CA TYR A 212 5.04 -10.68 -2.39
C TYR A 212 6.27 -9.76 -2.25
N PRO A 213 7.44 -10.31 -1.89
CA PRO A 213 8.67 -9.53 -1.80
C PRO A 213 9.21 -9.18 -3.18
N PHE A 214 9.91 -8.04 -3.26
CA PHE A 214 10.64 -7.65 -4.46
C PHE A 214 11.88 -8.52 -4.66
N VAL A 215 11.95 -9.19 -5.80
CA VAL A 215 13.12 -9.94 -6.26
C VAL A 215 13.42 -9.50 -7.69
N SER A 216 14.57 -8.83 -7.87
CA SER A 216 15.06 -8.49 -9.21
C SER A 216 15.49 -9.77 -9.91
N GLU A 217 15.15 -9.90 -11.19
CA GLU A 217 15.47 -11.08 -11.99
C GLU A 217 16.17 -10.63 -13.27
N GLU A 218 17.37 -11.15 -13.51
CA GLU A 218 18.10 -10.92 -14.74
C GLU A 218 17.59 -11.81 -15.88
N ILE A 219 17.92 -11.46 -17.12
CA ILE A 219 17.72 -12.37 -18.25
C ILE A 219 18.71 -13.53 -18.09
N PRO A 220 18.25 -14.79 -18.00
CA PRO A 220 19.13 -15.93 -17.81
C PRO A 220 20.01 -16.14 -19.03
N ASP A 221 21.16 -16.73 -18.79
CA ASP A 221 21.96 -17.34 -19.84
C ASP A 221 21.24 -18.58 -20.38
N GLY A 222 21.46 -18.87 -21.66
CA GLY A 222 20.84 -20.02 -22.30
C GLY A 222 21.57 -20.39 -23.57
N ASN A 223 21.46 -21.66 -23.96
CA ASN A 223 22.12 -22.20 -25.14
C ASN A 223 21.12 -22.34 -26.29
N ILE A 224 21.64 -22.18 -27.51
CA ILE A 224 20.91 -22.47 -28.75
C ILE A 224 20.65 -23.97 -28.81
N VAL A 225 19.40 -24.38 -29.03
CA VAL A 225 19.08 -25.77 -29.37
C VAL A 225 18.26 -25.75 -30.65
N ASP A 226 18.90 -26.13 -31.74
CA ASP A 226 18.29 -26.16 -33.07
C ASP A 226 17.39 -27.39 -33.18
N ASN A 227 16.19 -27.31 -32.59
CA ASN A 227 15.19 -28.37 -32.70
C ASN A 227 13.96 -27.86 -33.46
N LYS A 228 13.80 -28.36 -34.69
CA LYS A 228 12.78 -27.91 -35.66
C LYS A 228 11.34 -28.31 -35.29
N SER A 229 11.15 -29.16 -34.26
CA SER A 229 9.86 -29.77 -33.91
C SER A 229 9.09 -29.05 -32.79
N ILE A 230 9.51 -27.87 -32.35
CA ILE A 230 8.83 -27.13 -31.28
C ILE A 230 7.83 -26.14 -31.89
N ILE A 231 6.56 -26.51 -31.99
CA ILE A 231 5.48 -25.64 -32.50
C ILE A 231 4.70 -25.07 -31.31
N PRO A 232 4.50 -23.75 -31.21
CA PRO A 232 3.58 -23.17 -30.23
C PRO A 232 2.13 -23.61 -30.50
N GLU A 233 1.50 -24.26 -29.54
CA GLU A 233 0.10 -24.70 -29.61
C GLU A 233 -0.76 -23.85 -28.67
N ILE A 234 -1.86 -23.27 -29.16
CA ILE A 234 -2.77 -22.48 -28.30
C ILE A 234 -3.43 -23.41 -27.28
N ILE A 235 -3.32 -23.05 -26.00
CA ILE A 235 -4.01 -23.74 -24.89
C ILE A 235 -5.20 -22.91 -24.41
N GLU A 236 -5.05 -21.59 -24.36
CA GLU A 236 -6.06 -20.70 -23.79
C GLU A 236 -6.10 -19.40 -24.57
N ASP A 237 -7.32 -18.91 -24.78
CA ASP A 237 -7.60 -17.61 -25.34
C ASP A 237 -8.72 -16.97 -24.52
N ARG A 238 -8.34 -15.99 -23.70
CA ARG A 238 -9.21 -15.42 -22.68
C ARG A 238 -9.16 -13.91 -22.68
N VAL A 239 -10.33 -13.28 -22.63
CA VAL A 239 -10.44 -11.85 -22.32
C VAL A 239 -10.51 -11.68 -20.80
N ILE A 240 -9.58 -10.88 -20.26
CA ILE A 240 -9.54 -10.53 -18.85
C ILE A 240 -10.51 -9.38 -18.59
N LYS A 241 -11.52 -9.67 -17.75
CA LYS A 241 -12.53 -8.72 -17.28
C LYS A 241 -12.58 -8.75 -15.76
N PRO A 242 -12.93 -7.64 -15.09
CA PRO A 242 -13.05 -7.63 -13.64
C PRO A 242 -14.16 -8.58 -13.17
N ARG A 243 -14.05 -9.12 -11.95
CA ARG A 243 -15.14 -9.86 -11.31
C ARG A 243 -16.35 -8.94 -11.13
N GLU A 244 -17.54 -9.53 -11.25
CA GLU A 244 -18.81 -8.83 -11.09
C GLU A 244 -18.95 -8.19 -9.70
N LYS A 245 -18.53 -8.90 -8.65
CA LYS A 245 -18.60 -8.44 -7.27
C LYS A 245 -17.23 -7.96 -6.81
N ALA A 246 -17.15 -6.69 -6.42
CA ALA A 246 -15.99 -6.15 -5.74
C ALA A 246 -15.95 -6.69 -4.29
N GLN A 247 -14.76 -7.09 -3.85
CA GLN A 247 -14.51 -7.29 -2.43
C GLN A 247 -14.43 -5.93 -1.75
N VAL A 248 -15.09 -5.78 -0.60
CA VAL A 248 -15.14 -4.50 0.12
C VAL A 248 -14.61 -4.70 1.53
N VAL A 249 -13.50 -4.04 1.85
CA VAL A 249 -12.94 -3.99 3.20
C VAL A 249 -13.17 -2.61 3.79
N ARG A 250 -13.69 -2.54 5.02
CA ARG A 250 -13.94 -1.28 5.73
C ARG A 250 -13.42 -1.33 7.16
N MET A 251 -12.64 -0.31 7.52
CA MET A 251 -12.29 0.03 8.88
C MET A 251 -12.97 1.34 9.24
N LYS A 252 -13.97 1.29 10.13
CA LYS A 252 -14.71 2.50 10.54
C LYS A 252 -15.28 2.32 11.93
N LYS A 253 -15.23 3.38 12.75
CA LYS A 253 -15.83 3.42 14.10
C LYS A 253 -15.37 2.22 14.98
N GLY A 254 -14.10 1.83 14.87
CA GLY A 254 -13.54 0.71 15.63
C GLY A 254 -13.95 -0.68 15.14
N GLN A 255 -14.59 -0.81 13.97
CA GLN A 255 -15.01 -2.10 13.40
C GLN A 255 -14.30 -2.39 12.08
N LEU A 256 -13.81 -3.62 11.95
CA LEU A 256 -13.30 -4.19 10.70
C LEU A 256 -14.38 -5.07 10.08
N SER A 257 -14.79 -4.76 8.85
CA SER A 257 -15.86 -5.50 8.16
C SER A 257 -15.49 -5.81 6.71
N PHE A 258 -15.86 -7.01 6.27
CA PHE A 258 -15.65 -7.55 4.92
C PHE A 258 -17.00 -7.82 4.27
N ASN A 259 -17.27 -7.19 3.13
CA ASN A 259 -18.58 -7.27 2.44
C ASN A 259 -19.77 -6.97 3.38
N GLY A 260 -19.58 -6.11 4.38
CA GLY A 260 -20.59 -5.75 5.38
C GLY A 260 -20.64 -6.67 6.61
N VAL A 261 -19.97 -7.83 6.58
CA VAL A 261 -19.87 -8.75 7.73
C VAL A 261 -18.75 -8.30 8.65
N LYS A 262 -19.04 -8.19 9.96
CA LYS A 262 -18.05 -7.80 10.97
C LYS A 262 -17.06 -8.95 11.21
N ILE A 263 -15.78 -8.70 10.95
CA ILE A 263 -14.69 -9.66 11.18
C ILE A 263 -14.02 -9.44 12.53
N GLY A 264 -14.03 -8.20 13.02
CA GLY A 264 -13.48 -7.88 14.33
C GLY A 264 -13.63 -6.42 14.70
N GLU A 265 -13.04 -6.08 15.85
CA GLU A 265 -12.96 -4.72 16.37
C GLU A 265 -11.50 -4.31 16.50
N TYR A 266 -11.22 -3.03 16.27
CA TYR A 266 -9.90 -2.46 16.44
C TYR A 266 -9.94 -1.28 17.41
N ARG A 267 -8.88 -1.14 18.21
CA ARG A 267 -8.73 -0.04 19.17
C ARG A 267 -7.28 0.40 19.26
N VAL A 268 -7.02 1.71 19.32
CA VAL A 268 -5.66 2.24 19.57
C VAL A 268 -5.62 2.94 20.93
N ARG A 269 -4.96 2.31 21.90
CA ARG A 269 -4.80 2.77 23.29
C ARG A 269 -3.49 2.28 23.88
N GLY A 270 -2.97 2.99 24.88
CA GLY A 270 -1.72 2.63 25.54
C GLY A 270 -0.51 2.55 24.58
N GLY A 271 -0.57 3.17 23.40
CA GLY A 271 0.45 3.04 22.36
C GLY A 271 0.50 1.67 21.66
N TYR A 272 -0.59 0.92 21.69
CA TYR A 272 -0.77 -0.32 20.92
C TYR A 272 -2.05 -0.27 20.10
N LEU A 273 -2.05 -0.96 18.96
CA LEU A 273 -3.29 -1.36 18.29
C LEU A 273 -3.71 -2.71 18.86
N SER A 274 -4.95 -2.85 19.29
CA SER A 274 -5.56 -4.13 19.63
C SER A 274 -6.61 -4.50 18.59
N LEU A 275 -6.58 -5.74 18.12
CA LEU A 275 -7.61 -6.35 17.29
C LEU A 275 -8.31 -7.46 18.09
N SER A 276 -9.62 -7.32 18.29
CA SER A 276 -10.48 -8.37 18.84
C SER A 276 -11.19 -9.07 17.69
N LEU A 277 -10.84 -10.33 17.45
CA LEU A 277 -11.34 -11.15 16.34
C LEU A 277 -12.22 -12.28 16.90
N GLY A 278 -13.03 -12.91 16.03
CA GLY A 278 -13.87 -14.05 16.44
C GLY A 278 -13.09 -15.27 16.95
N CYS A 279 -11.77 -15.33 16.66
CA CYS A 279 -10.88 -16.39 17.14
C CYS A 279 -10.04 -16.01 18.38
N GLY A 280 -10.12 -14.77 18.88
CA GLY A 280 -9.25 -14.29 19.96
C GLY A 280 -8.77 -12.86 19.77
N ARG A 281 -7.83 -12.42 20.61
CA ARG A 281 -7.33 -11.04 20.63
C ARG A 281 -5.86 -10.98 20.20
N GLU A 282 -5.53 -10.03 19.33
CA GLU A 282 -4.17 -9.73 18.89
C GLU A 282 -3.80 -8.29 19.26
N THR A 283 -2.53 -8.04 19.52
CA THR A 283 -2.00 -6.70 19.83
C THR A 283 -0.75 -6.43 19.01
N PHE A 284 -0.61 -5.17 18.58
CA PHE A 284 0.44 -4.72 17.67
C PHE A 284 1.09 -3.46 18.21
N GLY A 285 2.41 -3.37 18.02
CA GLY A 285 3.13 -2.12 18.15
C GLY A 285 2.91 -1.20 16.93
N ALA A 286 3.87 -0.32 16.67
CA ALA A 286 3.73 0.72 15.64
C ALA A 286 3.67 0.21 14.19
N ILE A 287 4.26 -0.95 13.91
CA ILE A 287 4.24 -1.54 12.57
C ILE A 287 3.59 -2.92 12.69
N PRO A 288 2.36 -3.10 12.18
CA PRO A 288 1.74 -4.41 12.14
C PRO A 288 2.60 -5.35 11.30
N VAL A 289 2.68 -6.62 11.72
CA VAL A 289 3.39 -7.67 10.98
C VAL A 289 2.39 -8.37 10.06
N ILE A 290 2.70 -8.42 8.77
CA ILE A 290 1.82 -9.06 7.76
C ILE A 290 1.38 -10.45 8.21
N SER A 291 2.28 -11.29 8.74
CA SER A 291 1.96 -12.65 9.17
C SER A 291 0.82 -12.74 10.19
N LYS A 292 0.60 -11.71 11.02
CA LYS A 292 -0.52 -11.67 11.97
C LYS A 292 -1.88 -11.40 11.32
N PHE A 293 -1.89 -10.89 10.09
CA PHE A 293 -3.10 -10.72 9.28
C PHE A 293 -3.39 -11.96 8.45
N ILE A 294 -2.34 -12.57 7.87
CA ILE A 294 -2.46 -13.64 6.86
C ILE A 294 -2.13 -15.06 7.36
N SER A 295 -1.86 -15.26 8.66
CA SER A 295 -1.47 -16.59 9.18
C SER A 295 -2.54 -17.65 8.87
N PRO A 296 -2.18 -18.80 8.28
CA PRO A 296 -3.15 -19.84 7.95
C PRO A 296 -3.62 -20.60 9.19
N MET A 297 -4.80 -21.23 9.07
CA MET A 297 -5.44 -22.01 10.13
C MET A 297 -4.52 -23.07 10.75
N SER A 298 -3.70 -23.73 9.94
CA SER A 298 -2.77 -24.78 10.37
C SER A 298 -1.74 -24.31 11.41
N THR A 299 -1.51 -23.00 11.53
CA THR A 299 -0.60 -22.45 12.55
C THR A 299 -1.23 -22.36 13.94
N GLY A 300 -2.55 -22.55 14.07
CA GLY A 300 -3.30 -22.35 15.31
C GLY A 300 -3.38 -20.89 15.79
N ARG A 301 -2.83 -19.93 15.03
CA ARG A 301 -2.81 -18.51 15.39
C ARG A 301 -4.12 -17.83 14.99
N CYS A 302 -4.65 -17.00 15.88
CA CYS A 302 -5.76 -16.12 15.51
C CYS A 302 -5.24 -15.01 14.59
N SER A 303 -5.90 -14.84 13.44
CA SER A 303 -5.54 -13.86 12.42
C SER A 303 -6.79 -13.31 11.75
N VAL A 304 -6.68 -12.15 11.11
CA VAL A 304 -7.79 -11.56 10.35
C VAL A 304 -8.25 -12.52 9.25
N TYR A 305 -7.31 -13.16 8.56
CA TYR A 305 -7.57 -14.22 7.57
C TYR A 305 -8.38 -15.38 8.16
N PHE A 306 -7.97 -15.90 9.32
CA PHE A 306 -8.69 -17.00 9.94
C PHE A 306 -10.09 -16.60 10.41
N SER A 307 -10.22 -15.43 11.04
CA SER A 307 -11.53 -14.89 11.43
C SER A 307 -12.43 -14.72 10.20
N CYS A 308 -11.90 -14.25 9.08
CA CYS A 308 -12.64 -14.16 7.82
C CYS A 308 -13.12 -15.52 7.31
N ILE A 309 -12.26 -16.55 7.29
CA ILE A 309 -12.66 -17.88 6.81
C ILE A 309 -13.80 -18.44 7.67
N LYS A 310 -13.76 -18.24 8.98
CA LYS A 310 -14.83 -18.68 9.89
C LYS A 310 -16.18 -18.04 9.56
N GLU A 311 -16.18 -16.75 9.20
CA GLU A 311 -17.42 -15.99 8.94
C GLU A 311 -17.91 -16.13 7.49
N LEU A 312 -17.00 -16.21 6.51
CA LEU A 312 -17.32 -16.14 5.08
C LEU A 312 -17.09 -17.44 4.31
N GLY A 313 -16.26 -18.36 4.82
CA GLY A 313 -16.01 -19.66 4.18
C GLY A 313 -15.19 -19.65 2.88
N ASP A 314 -14.67 -18.50 2.43
CA ASP A 314 -13.88 -18.36 1.19
C ASP A 314 -12.40 -18.05 1.48
N PRO A 315 -11.51 -19.06 1.45
CA PRO A 315 -10.08 -18.87 1.74
C PRO A 315 -9.39 -17.93 0.74
N THR A 316 -9.77 -17.92 -0.52
CA THR A 316 -9.06 -17.14 -1.54
C THR A 316 -9.37 -15.65 -1.34
N SER A 317 -10.65 -15.31 -1.25
CA SER A 317 -11.08 -13.92 -1.01
C SER A 317 -10.65 -13.42 0.36
N CYS A 318 -10.69 -14.28 1.39
CA CYS A 318 -10.25 -13.90 2.73
C CYS A 318 -8.78 -13.49 2.80
N ARG A 319 -7.91 -14.07 1.97
CA ARG A 319 -6.48 -13.70 1.95
C ARG A 319 -6.29 -12.31 1.36
N GLU A 320 -6.97 -12.02 0.25
CA GLU A 320 -6.98 -10.70 -0.38
C GLU A 320 -7.50 -9.64 0.60
N MET A 321 -8.69 -9.85 1.17
CA MET A 321 -9.30 -8.91 2.12
C MET A 321 -8.48 -8.73 3.40
N ALA A 322 -7.83 -9.77 3.91
CA ALA A 322 -6.93 -9.65 5.06
C ALA A 322 -5.68 -8.79 4.76
N MET A 323 -5.16 -8.86 3.53
CA MET A 323 -4.04 -8.00 3.12
C MET A 323 -4.50 -6.55 2.88
N GLU A 324 -5.71 -6.33 2.37
CA GLU A 324 -6.29 -4.99 2.27
C GLU A 324 -6.54 -4.39 3.66
N ALA A 325 -7.04 -5.18 4.61
CA ALA A 325 -7.18 -4.80 6.01
C ALA A 325 -5.84 -4.44 6.65
N TYR A 326 -4.76 -5.14 6.29
CA TYR A 326 -3.40 -4.81 6.74
C TYR A 326 -2.98 -3.40 6.29
N VAL A 327 -3.19 -3.06 5.01
CA VAL A 327 -2.85 -1.75 4.46
C VAL A 327 -3.69 -0.65 5.12
N LEU A 328 -5.00 -0.86 5.28
CA LEU A 328 -5.89 0.08 5.96
C LEU A 328 -5.47 0.30 7.42
N THR A 329 -5.08 -0.77 8.12
CA THR A 329 -4.62 -0.71 9.50
C THR A 329 -3.32 0.08 9.62
N LEU A 330 -2.38 -0.15 8.71
CA LEU A 330 -1.12 0.60 8.64
C LEU A 330 -1.39 2.10 8.45
N ASN A 331 -2.24 2.47 7.48
CA ASN A 331 -2.62 3.85 7.23
C ASN A 331 -3.29 4.49 8.45
N TYR A 332 -4.16 3.74 9.14
CA TYR A 332 -4.85 4.21 10.34
C TYR A 332 -3.88 4.51 11.48
N ILE A 333 -2.93 3.61 11.77
CA ILE A 333 -1.90 3.83 12.80
C ILE A 333 -1.06 5.07 12.47
N ASN A 334 -0.60 5.20 11.23
CA ASN A 334 0.21 6.34 10.80
C ASN A 334 -0.58 7.65 10.87
N SER A 335 -1.86 7.64 10.52
CA SER A 335 -2.74 8.82 10.63
C SER A 335 -2.90 9.29 12.08
N ILE A 336 -3.05 8.36 13.04
CA ILE A 336 -3.05 8.70 14.47
C ILE A 336 -1.71 9.31 14.87
N ALA A 337 -0.61 8.71 14.46
CA ALA A 337 0.72 9.18 14.85
C ALA A 337 1.06 10.58 14.29
N ASN A 338 0.50 10.93 13.13
CA ASN A 338 0.66 12.24 12.49
C ASN A 338 -0.41 13.27 12.91
N THR A 339 -1.30 12.93 13.85
CA THR A 339 -2.34 13.85 14.31
C THR A 339 -1.77 15.01 15.13
N ASN A 340 -2.21 16.24 14.83
CA ASN A 340 -1.87 17.41 15.64
C ASN A 340 -2.66 17.43 16.95
N PHE A 341 -2.12 16.77 17.99
CA PHE A 341 -2.79 16.67 19.29
C PHE A 341 -2.95 18.00 20.02
N THR A 342 -2.11 19.00 19.75
CA THR A 342 -2.31 20.36 20.27
C THR A 342 -3.62 20.93 19.73
N LYS A 343 -3.87 20.80 18.43
CA LYS A 343 -5.12 21.25 17.81
C LYS A 343 -6.33 20.48 18.35
N VAL A 344 -6.22 19.17 18.55
CA VAL A 344 -7.28 18.36 19.18
C VAL A 344 -7.60 18.87 20.58
N ALA A 345 -6.58 19.10 21.42
CA ALA A 345 -6.74 19.63 22.77
C ALA A 345 -7.37 21.04 22.78
N SER A 346 -6.88 21.94 21.93
CA SER A 346 -7.43 23.31 21.83
C SER A 346 -8.89 23.31 21.36
N LEU A 347 -9.25 22.45 20.40
CA LEU A 347 -10.63 22.32 19.94
C LEU A 347 -11.56 21.81 21.03
N ALA A 348 -11.10 20.84 21.83
CA ALA A 348 -11.90 20.31 22.94
C ALA A 348 -12.12 21.32 24.08
N LEU A 349 -11.21 22.28 24.26
CA LEU A 349 -11.34 23.37 25.24
C LEU A 349 -12.09 24.60 24.69
N ARG A 350 -12.36 24.65 23.38
CA ARG A 350 -13.00 25.80 22.75
C ARG A 350 -14.41 26.01 23.31
N GLY A 351 -14.69 27.21 23.81
CA GLY A 351 -16.00 27.57 24.37
C GLY A 351 -16.23 27.14 25.82
N ILE A 352 -15.24 26.49 26.46
CA ILE A 352 -15.33 26.09 27.87
C ILE A 352 -14.77 27.19 28.74
N SER A 353 -15.59 27.75 29.63
CA SER A 353 -15.18 28.83 30.54
C SER A 353 -14.37 28.30 31.74
N MET A 354 -13.52 29.12 32.35
CA MET A 354 -12.80 28.75 33.58
C MET A 354 -13.77 28.40 34.72
N LYS A 355 -14.89 29.13 34.85
CA LYS A 355 -15.94 28.81 35.83
C LYS A 355 -16.53 27.40 35.63
N SER A 356 -16.68 26.97 34.38
CA SER A 356 -17.11 25.60 34.05
C SER A 356 -16.08 24.56 34.49
N ILE A 357 -14.79 24.86 34.32
CA ILE A 357 -13.70 23.98 34.77
C ILE A 357 -13.65 23.91 36.30
N GLU A 358 -13.86 25.03 36.98
CA GLU A 358 -13.91 25.08 38.45
C GLU A 358 -15.04 24.24 39.03
N ASN A 359 -16.22 24.29 38.40
CA ASN A 359 -17.39 23.49 38.80
C ASN A 359 -17.31 22.01 38.40
N GLY A 360 -16.29 21.63 37.62
CA GLY A 360 -16.17 20.29 37.06
C GLY A 360 -16.77 20.18 35.65
N VAL A 361 -15.96 19.75 34.68
CA VAL A 361 -16.39 19.55 33.29
C VAL A 361 -15.80 18.26 32.73
N ALA A 362 -16.59 17.56 31.90
CA ALA A 362 -16.14 16.41 31.13
C ALA A 362 -15.86 16.82 29.68
N LEU A 363 -14.63 16.59 29.22
CA LEU A 363 -14.17 16.79 27.86
C LEU A 363 -14.19 15.49 27.06
N LYS A 364 -14.42 15.61 25.76
CA LYS A 364 -14.26 14.51 24.80
C LYS A 364 -13.18 14.88 23.79
N LEU A 365 -12.02 14.24 23.90
CA LEU A 365 -10.93 14.35 22.93
C LEU A 365 -11.17 13.33 21.81
N LYS A 366 -11.46 13.79 20.60
CA LYS A 366 -11.68 12.92 19.44
C LYS A 366 -10.42 12.84 18.59
N VAL A 367 -9.92 11.63 18.36
CA VAL A 367 -8.77 11.31 17.51
C VAL A 367 -9.18 10.21 16.54
N ALA A 368 -9.29 10.53 15.25
CA ALA A 368 -9.83 9.61 14.25
C ALA A 368 -11.20 9.01 14.71
N ASP A 369 -11.28 7.69 14.85
CA ASP A 369 -12.47 6.98 15.33
C ASP A 369 -12.54 6.84 16.87
N GLU A 370 -11.49 7.23 17.58
CA GLU A 370 -11.38 7.11 19.02
C GLU A 370 -11.89 8.36 19.75
N VAL A 371 -12.58 8.16 20.86
CA VAL A 371 -12.97 9.22 21.79
C VAL A 371 -12.41 8.93 23.16
N ILE A 372 -11.68 9.90 23.73
CA ILE A 372 -11.14 9.84 25.08
C ILE A 372 -11.90 10.81 25.95
N GLY A 373 -12.56 10.30 26.99
CA GLY A 373 -13.20 11.11 28.03
C GLY A 373 -12.17 11.58 29.05
N VAL A 374 -12.15 12.88 29.33
CA VAL A 374 -11.26 13.50 30.33
C VAL A 374 -12.11 14.36 31.26
N SER A 375 -11.97 14.21 32.57
CA SER A 375 -12.61 15.10 33.53
C SER A 375 -11.63 16.16 34.02
N LEU A 376 -12.11 17.39 34.13
CA LEU A 376 -11.38 18.53 34.70
C LEU A 376 -12.17 19.06 35.88
N LYS A 377 -11.54 19.25 37.04
CA LYS A 377 -12.16 19.92 38.18
C LYS A 377 -11.14 20.70 38.99
N ARG A 378 -11.58 21.73 39.73
CA ARG A 378 -10.72 22.41 40.70
C ARG A 378 -10.65 21.61 42.00
N VAL A 379 -9.44 21.50 42.54
CA VAL A 379 -9.15 20.99 43.88
C VAL A 379 -8.17 21.98 44.51
N GLU A 380 -8.62 22.73 45.51
CA GLU A 380 -7.85 23.78 46.19
C GLU A 380 -7.29 24.84 45.19
N ASP A 381 -5.97 24.97 45.09
CA ASP A 381 -5.25 25.88 44.18
C ASP A 381 -4.82 25.21 42.87
N LYS A 382 -5.39 24.04 42.53
CA LYS A 382 -5.02 23.24 41.35
C LYS A 382 -6.23 22.83 40.51
N PHE A 383 -6.01 22.67 39.22
CA PHE A 383 -6.88 21.88 38.35
C PHE A 383 -6.40 20.44 38.35
N LEU A 384 -7.30 19.52 38.65
CA LEU A 384 -7.10 18.08 38.48
C LEU A 384 -7.64 17.66 37.12
N VAL A 385 -6.80 16.98 36.33
CA VAL A 385 -7.14 16.41 35.03
C VAL A 385 -7.11 14.90 35.17
N MET A 386 -8.22 14.20 34.92
CA MET A 386 -8.30 12.74 35.08
C MET A 386 -8.84 12.06 33.82
N CYS A 387 -8.35 10.85 33.54
CA CYS A 387 -8.85 9.99 32.48
C CYS A 387 -8.99 8.55 32.98
N ASP A 388 -10.18 8.19 33.43
CA ASP A 388 -10.42 6.86 34.01
C ASP A 388 -10.30 5.74 32.98
N SER A 389 -10.66 6.04 31.72
CA SER A 389 -10.63 5.11 30.59
C SER A 389 -9.25 4.96 29.92
N CYS A 390 -8.26 5.75 30.33
CA CYS A 390 -6.91 5.75 29.76
C CYS A 390 -6.07 4.62 30.37
N GLU A 391 -5.17 4.05 29.58
CA GLU A 391 -4.34 2.92 30.01
C GLU A 391 -3.06 3.36 30.73
N LYS A 392 -2.44 4.46 30.28
CA LYS A 392 -1.15 4.98 30.77
C LYS A 392 -1.26 6.29 31.56
N PHE A 393 -2.20 7.16 31.19
CA PHE A 393 -2.43 8.43 31.86
C PHE A 393 -3.66 8.33 32.77
N LYS A 394 -3.47 8.33 34.09
CA LYS A 394 -4.60 8.32 35.04
C LYS A 394 -5.01 9.72 35.43
N ASP A 395 -4.11 10.49 36.00
CA ASP A 395 -4.36 11.88 36.37
C ASP A 395 -3.11 12.77 36.27
N THR A 396 -3.33 14.08 36.37
CA THR A 396 -2.29 15.06 36.70
C THR A 396 -2.91 16.29 37.35
N SER A 397 -2.11 17.06 38.08
CA SER A 397 -2.54 18.32 38.68
C SER A 397 -1.74 19.51 38.16
N ILE A 398 -2.42 20.63 37.97
CA ILE A 398 -1.85 21.87 37.42
C ILE A 398 -2.19 23.02 38.37
N ARG A 399 -1.18 23.74 38.86
CA ARG A 399 -1.42 24.92 39.72
C ARG A 399 -2.11 26.05 38.94
N ILE A 400 -3.15 26.61 39.55
CA ILE A 400 -3.96 27.72 39.01
C ILE A 400 -3.15 29.01 39.06
N ARG A 401 -3.16 29.74 37.95
CA ARG A 401 -2.57 31.07 37.76
C ARG A 401 -3.57 31.97 37.03
N SER A 402 -3.08 32.84 36.14
CA SER A 402 -3.91 33.65 35.24
C SER A 402 -4.70 32.77 34.27
N ILE A 403 -5.84 33.29 33.82
CA ILE A 403 -6.75 32.58 32.90
C ILE A 403 -6.02 32.09 31.64
N GLN A 404 -5.23 32.97 31.02
CA GLN A 404 -4.52 32.64 29.79
C GLN A 404 -3.45 31.56 29.99
N GLU A 405 -2.67 31.63 31.07
CA GLU A 405 -1.68 30.58 31.40
C GLU A 405 -2.37 29.25 31.69
N ASN A 406 -3.51 29.27 32.38
CA ASN A 406 -4.26 28.06 32.69
C ASN A 406 -4.71 27.33 31.43
N TYR A 407 -5.26 28.04 30.42
CA TYR A 407 -5.63 27.41 29.15
C TYR A 407 -4.42 26.84 28.41
N GLN A 408 -3.30 27.56 28.35
CA GLN A 408 -2.09 27.06 27.68
C GLN A 408 -1.56 25.78 28.36
N ARG A 409 -1.57 25.75 29.70
CA ARG A 409 -1.15 24.58 30.48
C ARG A 409 -2.10 23.40 30.30
N LEU A 410 -3.41 23.64 30.28
CA LEU A 410 -4.40 22.60 30.00
C LEU A 410 -4.22 22.02 28.60
N VAL A 411 -4.04 22.86 27.58
CA VAL A 411 -3.72 22.39 26.21
C VAL A 411 -2.48 21.51 26.21
N LYS A 412 -1.41 21.92 26.90
CA LYS A 412 -0.18 21.14 27.01
C LYS A 412 -0.41 19.78 27.68
N VAL A 413 -1.12 19.75 28.82
CA VAL A 413 -1.41 18.51 29.54
C VAL A 413 -2.29 17.56 28.73
N LEU A 414 -3.34 18.07 28.08
CA LEU A 414 -4.21 17.25 27.24
C LEU A 414 -3.46 16.73 26.01
N ARG A 415 -2.55 17.52 25.43
CA ARG A 415 -1.63 17.05 24.39
C ARG A 415 -0.74 15.92 24.90
N ASP A 416 -0.13 16.08 26.08
CA ASP A 416 0.77 15.07 26.66
C ASP A 416 0.02 13.77 27.00
N LEU A 417 -1.23 13.87 27.47
CA LEU A 417 -2.14 12.73 27.63
C LEU A 417 -2.35 12.02 26.30
N LEU A 418 -2.72 12.76 25.25
CA LEU A 418 -2.95 12.19 23.91
C LEU A 418 -1.68 11.52 23.34
N LEU A 419 -0.51 12.14 23.53
CA LEU A 419 0.77 11.55 23.13
C LEU A 419 1.03 10.20 23.82
N LYS A 420 0.76 10.10 25.13
CA LYS A 420 0.95 8.86 25.90
C LYS A 420 -0.03 7.76 25.53
N GLU A 421 -1.28 8.11 25.26
CA GLU A 421 -2.35 7.15 25.00
C GLU A 421 -2.39 6.67 23.55
N MET A 422 -2.17 7.58 22.59
CA MET A 422 -2.47 7.35 21.17
C MET A 422 -1.26 6.98 20.33
N ILE A 423 -0.07 7.50 20.64
CA ILE A 423 1.13 7.24 19.83
C ILE A 423 1.70 5.85 20.15
N THR A 424 1.94 5.07 19.09
CA THR A 424 2.60 3.77 19.19
C THR A 424 4.12 3.89 19.40
N PHE A 425 4.74 2.90 20.04
CA PHE A 425 6.12 2.97 20.58
C PHE A 425 7.23 3.45 19.62
N LYS A 426 7.05 3.39 18.30
CA LYS A 426 8.05 3.87 17.34
C LYS A 426 8.01 5.38 17.10
N HIS A 427 6.93 6.08 17.45
CA HIS A 427 6.76 7.52 17.21
C HIS A 427 6.73 8.34 18.50
N SER A 428 7.05 7.71 19.64
CA SER A 428 7.25 8.45 20.88
C SER A 428 8.48 9.35 20.72
N PRO A 429 8.40 10.68 20.94
CA PRO A 429 9.52 11.61 20.71
C PRO A 429 10.77 11.33 21.55
N SER A 430 10.73 10.34 22.46
CA SER A 430 11.89 9.85 23.21
C SER A 430 12.88 8.99 22.40
N SER A 431 12.61 8.65 21.14
CA SER A 431 13.50 7.81 20.31
C SER A 431 14.24 8.57 19.19
N GLN A 432 14.18 9.90 19.16
CA GLN A 432 14.96 10.73 18.21
C GLN A 432 16.15 11.48 18.85
N SER A 433 16.50 11.24 20.11
CA SER A 433 17.60 11.94 20.80
C SER A 433 18.74 11.06 21.31
N ARG A 434 18.92 9.85 20.78
CA ARG A 434 20.11 9.02 21.06
C ARG A 434 20.57 8.30 19.81
N LEU A 435 21.26 9.03 18.95
CA LEU A 435 22.30 8.53 18.04
C LEU A 435 22.88 9.77 17.38
N GLU A 436 23.91 10.32 18.04
CA GLU A 436 25.06 11.03 17.45
C GLU A 436 25.80 11.70 18.61
N LYS A 437 26.75 10.96 19.17
CA LYS A 437 28.04 11.52 19.59
C LYS A 437 29.13 10.53 19.15
N PRO A 438 30.29 11.07 18.72
CA PRO A 438 31.24 10.43 17.80
C PRO A 438 31.78 9.09 18.28
#